data_AF-A0A7S0FHF6-F1
#
_entry.id   AF-A0A7S0FHF6-F1
#
_cell.length_a   1.000
_cell.length_b   1.000
_cell.length_c   1.000
_cell.angle_alpha   90.00
_cell.angle_beta   90.00
_cell.angle_gamma   90.00
#
_symmetry.space_group_name_H-M   'P 1'
#
loop_
_entity.id
_entity.type
_entity.pdbx_description
1 polymer ?
#
loop_
_entity_poly.entity_id
_entity_poly.type
_entity_poly.pdbx_seq_one_letter_code
_entity_poly.pdbx_strand_id
1 'polypeptide(L)'
;MEMYGGMSGGSSEPPAAEPTLQVTWIKLTQASQITSEGFPPEAPAVTYDKAATVFSSAHHILQDLVGDVGAQVQIVHDADWEQFPEVAIAVKEAGVSENCVVVATCPNEGKWAVGLAGGWQGRERAAKVAMALSIAAGAPDRMEKVAAHYPEFAALCVDAGVMTPKPTATPSGKGPRLWGTDSPSDAPAKGGKASGHLWGAGACAGACGGGSGGGC
;
A
#
# COMPACT_ATOMS: atom_id res chain seq x y z
N MET A 1 -19.53 -31.46 -44.54
CA MET A 1 -18.42 -31.92 -43.69
C MET A 1 -17.60 -30.69 -43.34
N GLU A 2 -18.10 -29.94 -42.35
CA GLU A 2 -17.50 -28.69 -41.89
C GLU A 2 -16.35 -29.03 -40.94
N MET A 3 -15.12 -28.66 -41.30
CA MET A 3 -13.97 -28.78 -40.42
C MET A 3 -13.75 -27.45 -39.70
N TYR A 4 -14.28 -27.33 -38.49
CA TYR A 4 -13.86 -26.33 -37.52
C TYR A 4 -12.73 -26.92 -36.67
N GLY A 5 -11.52 -26.36 -36.82
CA GLY A 5 -10.34 -26.76 -36.06
C GLY A 5 -9.44 -25.56 -35.79
N GLY A 6 -9.96 -24.57 -35.05
CA GLY A 6 -9.19 -23.42 -34.57
C GLY A 6 -8.51 -23.77 -33.24
N MET A 7 -7.23 -24.15 -33.29
CA MET A 7 -6.38 -24.25 -32.11
C MET A 7 -5.78 -22.87 -31.84
N SER A 8 -6.42 -22.12 -30.95
CA SER A 8 -5.90 -20.88 -30.39
C SER A 8 -4.65 -21.16 -29.56
N GLY A 9 -3.51 -20.68 -30.06
CA GLY A 9 -2.24 -20.69 -29.35
C GLY A 9 -2.34 -19.86 -28.06
N GLY A 10 -2.07 -20.51 -26.94
CA GLY A 10 -1.83 -19.84 -25.67
C GLY A 10 -0.46 -19.17 -25.72
N SER A 11 -0.43 -17.88 -26.04
CA SER A 11 0.72 -17.03 -25.76
C SER A 11 0.86 -16.93 -24.24
N SER A 12 1.90 -17.55 -23.69
CA SER A 12 2.34 -17.29 -22.32
C SER A 12 2.93 -15.88 -22.27
N GLU A 13 2.07 -14.90 -22.07
CA GLU A 13 2.45 -13.51 -21.79
C GLU A 13 3.29 -13.51 -20.49
N PRO A 14 4.49 -12.90 -20.48
CA PRO A 14 5.27 -12.75 -19.26
C PRO A 14 4.44 -11.99 -18.22
N PRO A 15 4.58 -12.29 -16.92
CA PRO A 15 3.85 -11.57 -15.88
C PRO A 15 4.13 -10.08 -16.04
N ALA A 16 3.10 -9.32 -16.41
CA ALA A 16 3.16 -7.88 -16.54
C ALA A 16 3.75 -7.33 -15.24
N ALA A 17 4.85 -6.58 -15.35
CA ALA A 17 5.43 -5.86 -14.23
C ALA A 17 4.30 -5.09 -13.55
N GLU A 18 4.12 -5.30 -12.24
CA GLU A 18 3.04 -4.64 -11.52
C GLU A 18 3.15 -3.13 -11.70
N PRO A 19 2.03 -2.44 -11.97
CA PRO A 19 2.04 -1.00 -12.23
C PRO A 19 2.67 -0.29 -11.04
N THR A 20 3.84 0.31 -11.26
CA THR A 20 4.52 1.11 -10.26
C THR A 20 3.71 2.36 -9.99
N LEU A 21 3.14 2.44 -8.79
CA LEU A 21 2.33 3.58 -8.39
C LEU A 21 3.20 4.81 -8.23
N GLN A 22 2.81 5.90 -8.90
CA GLN A 22 3.51 7.16 -8.79
C GLN A 22 3.11 7.86 -7.48
N VAL A 23 4.00 7.77 -6.48
CA VAL A 23 3.93 8.54 -5.25
C VAL A 23 4.86 9.74 -5.40
N THR A 24 4.30 10.94 -5.31
CA THR A 24 5.06 12.19 -5.44
C THR A 24 4.91 13.01 -4.19
N TRP A 25 6.02 13.35 -3.53
CA TRP A 25 6.00 14.25 -2.38
C TRP A 25 5.95 15.70 -2.87
N ILE A 26 4.84 16.37 -2.58
CA ILE A 26 4.64 17.78 -2.92
C ILE A 26 5.05 18.66 -1.75
N LYS A 27 5.52 19.86 -2.06
CA LYS A 27 5.90 20.88 -1.07
C LYS A 27 5.19 22.18 -1.39
N LEU A 28 4.44 22.69 -0.43
CA LEU A 28 3.79 23.99 -0.51
C LEU A 28 4.86 25.08 -0.27
N THR A 29 5.17 25.83 -1.33
CA THR A 29 6.13 26.95 -1.29
C THR A 29 5.45 28.27 -0.90
N GLN A 30 4.14 28.38 -1.11
CA GLN A 30 3.33 29.54 -0.79
C GLN A 30 2.59 29.37 0.56
N ALA A 31 2.27 30.49 1.22
CA ALA A 31 1.38 30.48 2.37
C ALA A 31 0.03 29.88 1.98
N SER A 32 -0.34 28.78 2.63
CA SER A 32 -1.52 27.98 2.32
C SER A 32 -2.48 27.92 3.49
N GLN A 33 -3.75 27.63 3.20
CA GLN A 33 -4.74 27.39 4.25
C GLN A 33 -4.31 26.20 5.12
N ILE A 34 -3.79 25.16 4.47
CA ILE A 34 -3.26 23.95 5.11
C ILE A 34 -2.14 24.26 6.12
N THR A 35 -1.14 25.06 5.72
CA THR A 35 -0.07 25.46 6.65
C THR A 35 -0.58 26.38 7.77
N SER A 36 -1.64 27.16 7.51
CA SER A 36 -2.25 28.05 8.50
C SER A 36 -3.04 27.28 9.56
N GLU A 37 -3.60 26.12 9.18
CA GLU A 37 -4.24 25.16 10.09
C GLU A 37 -3.24 24.37 10.95
N GLY A 38 -1.93 24.54 10.72
CA GLY A 38 -0.86 23.91 11.49
C GLY A 38 -0.35 22.60 10.91
N PHE A 39 -0.76 22.24 9.69
CA PHE A 39 -0.23 21.08 8.98
C PHE A 39 1.17 21.36 8.39
N PRO A 40 2.01 20.32 8.20
CA PRO A 40 3.32 20.49 7.56
C PRO A 40 3.18 20.98 6.11
N PRO A 41 4.18 21.69 5.56
CA PRO A 41 4.13 22.14 4.16
C PRO A 41 4.36 21.02 3.14
N GLU A 42 4.78 19.83 3.59
CA GLU A 42 5.10 18.69 2.73
C GLU A 42 4.06 17.58 2.93
N ALA A 43 3.59 16.99 1.83
CA ALA A 43 2.65 15.88 1.86
C ALA A 43 2.79 14.95 0.64
N PRO A 44 2.41 13.67 0.76
CA PRO A 44 2.37 12.76 -0.37
C PRO A 44 1.15 13.03 -1.25
N ALA A 45 1.37 12.97 -2.55
CA ALA A 45 0.37 13.02 -3.61
C ALA A 45 0.39 11.69 -4.38
N VAL A 46 -0.78 11.04 -4.50
CA VAL A 46 -0.91 9.74 -5.18
C VAL A 46 -1.92 9.84 -6.30
N THR A 47 -1.54 9.36 -7.48
CA THR A 47 -2.46 9.25 -8.62
C THR A 47 -3.17 7.90 -8.59
N TYR A 48 -4.49 7.92 -8.72
CA TYR A 48 -5.29 6.71 -8.80
C TYR A 48 -4.99 5.95 -10.09
N ASP A 49 -4.65 4.67 -9.94
CA ASP A 49 -4.52 3.72 -11.02
C ASP A 49 -5.44 2.52 -10.75
N LYS A 50 -6.31 2.20 -11.71
CA LYS A 50 -7.21 1.05 -11.61
C LYS A 50 -6.44 -0.28 -11.60
N ALA A 51 -5.24 -0.32 -12.17
CA ALA A 51 -4.42 -1.53 -12.23
C ALA A 51 -3.79 -1.88 -10.87
N ALA A 52 -3.70 -0.92 -9.94
CA ALA A 52 -3.13 -1.16 -8.62
C ALA A 52 -4.18 -1.64 -7.61
N THR A 53 -3.92 -2.80 -7.02
CA THR A 53 -4.83 -3.46 -6.08
C THR A 53 -4.91 -2.77 -4.72
N VAL A 54 -3.87 -2.02 -4.31
CA VAL A 54 -3.81 -1.28 -3.03
C VAL A 54 -4.98 -0.32 -2.85
N PHE A 55 -5.54 0.25 -3.93
CA PHE A 55 -6.68 1.16 -3.84
C PHE A 55 -7.98 0.46 -3.45
N SER A 56 -8.08 -0.86 -3.66
CA SER A 56 -9.21 -1.66 -3.19
C SER A 56 -9.18 -1.84 -1.68
N SER A 57 -7.98 -1.95 -1.11
CA SER A 57 -7.72 -2.07 0.34
C SER A 57 -7.58 -0.72 1.05
N ALA A 58 -7.58 0.41 0.31
CA ALA A 58 -7.26 1.75 0.82
C ALA A 58 -8.00 2.15 2.10
N HIS A 59 -9.29 1.83 2.17
CA HIS A 59 -10.10 2.16 3.35
C HIS A 59 -9.68 1.34 4.58
N HIS A 60 -9.44 0.04 4.40
CA HIS A 60 -9.04 -0.86 5.48
C HIS A 60 -7.62 -0.55 5.97
N ILE A 61 -6.68 -0.26 5.05
CA ILE A 61 -5.32 0.16 5.38
C ILE A 61 -5.35 1.40 6.28
N LEU A 62 -6.12 2.42 5.90
CA LEU A 62 -6.23 3.65 6.67
C LEU A 62 -6.94 3.40 8.01
N GLN A 63 -7.99 2.58 8.01
CA GLN A 63 -8.73 2.19 9.22
C GLN A 63 -7.83 1.51 10.24
N ASP A 64 -6.89 0.66 9.81
CA ASP A 64 -5.94 0.00 10.72
C ASP A 64 -4.91 0.99 11.31
N LEU A 65 -4.67 2.14 10.68
CA LEU A 65 -3.76 3.18 11.16
C LEU A 65 -4.41 4.18 12.11
N VAL A 66 -5.62 4.66 11.77
CA VAL A 66 -6.32 5.73 12.52
C VAL A 66 -7.52 5.24 13.34
N GLY A 67 -7.96 4.00 13.13
CA GLY A 67 -9.22 3.50 13.67
C GLY A 67 -10.40 4.01 12.84
N ASP A 68 -11.20 4.92 13.38
CA ASP A 68 -12.40 5.42 12.69
C ASP A 68 -12.07 6.50 11.64
N VAL A 69 -11.96 6.08 10.38
CA VAL A 69 -11.65 6.98 9.25
C VAL A 69 -12.66 8.14 9.13
N GLY A 70 -13.95 7.91 9.40
CA GLY A 70 -14.99 8.93 9.21
C GLY A 70 -14.94 10.03 10.27
N ALA A 71 -14.48 9.71 11.48
CA ALA A 71 -14.30 10.68 12.55
C ALA A 71 -12.93 11.37 12.51
N GLN A 72 -11.92 10.69 11.97
CA GLN A 72 -10.52 11.11 12.06
C GLN A 72 -10.03 11.86 10.81
N VAL A 73 -10.59 11.55 9.64
CA VAL A 73 -10.08 12.04 8.35
C VAL A 73 -11.15 12.86 7.65
N GLN A 74 -10.81 14.11 7.33
CA GLN A 74 -11.65 14.99 6.55
C GLN A 74 -11.20 14.95 5.10
N ILE A 75 -12.12 14.65 4.18
CA ILE A 75 -11.84 14.54 2.75
C ILE A 75 -12.59 15.66 2.04
N VAL A 76 -11.85 16.60 1.46
CA VAL A 76 -12.38 17.74 0.74
C VAL A 76 -12.06 17.59 -0.75
N HIS A 77 -13.11 17.46 -1.55
CA HIS A 77 -13.00 17.34 -3.01
C HIS A 77 -12.85 18.71 -3.64
N ASP A 78 -11.80 18.89 -4.44
CA ASP A 78 -11.54 20.12 -5.19
C ASP A 78 -11.29 19.78 -6.66
N ALA A 79 -12.38 19.53 -7.39
CA ALA A 79 -12.32 19.08 -8.78
C ALA A 79 -11.79 20.18 -9.72
N ASP A 80 -12.02 21.43 -9.36
CA ASP A 80 -11.77 22.63 -10.18
C ASP A 80 -10.56 23.44 -9.72
N TRP A 81 -9.87 23.00 -8.65
CA TRP A 81 -8.69 23.65 -8.07
C TRP A 81 -8.96 25.05 -7.51
N GLU A 82 -10.19 25.28 -7.05
CA GLU A 82 -10.64 26.57 -6.53
C GLU A 82 -10.44 26.69 -5.02
N GLN A 83 -10.55 25.58 -4.29
CA GLN A 83 -10.42 25.59 -2.83
C GLN A 83 -8.98 25.58 -2.36
N PHE A 84 -8.12 24.82 -3.07
CA PHE A 84 -6.69 24.66 -2.75
C PHE A 84 -5.81 24.94 -3.98
N PRO A 85 -5.80 26.18 -4.51
CA PRO A 85 -4.97 26.55 -5.65
C PRO A 85 -3.47 26.33 -5.37
N GLU A 86 -3.04 26.45 -4.11
CA GLU A 86 -1.66 26.15 -3.69
C GLU A 86 -1.26 24.69 -3.94
N VAL A 87 -2.20 23.75 -3.77
CA VAL A 87 -1.97 22.32 -3.96
C VAL A 87 -1.87 22.04 -5.45
N ALA A 88 -2.74 22.65 -6.27
CA ALA A 88 -2.68 22.52 -7.72
C ALA A 88 -1.35 23.00 -8.28
N ILE A 89 -0.83 24.15 -7.80
CA ILE A 89 0.49 24.66 -8.19
C ILE A 89 1.59 23.66 -7.79
N ALA A 90 1.59 23.19 -6.54
CA ALA A 90 2.62 22.25 -6.07
C ALA A 90 2.60 20.91 -6.82
N VAL A 91 1.41 20.39 -7.16
CA VAL A 91 1.22 19.19 -7.98
C VAL A 91 1.79 19.39 -9.38
N LYS A 92 1.55 20.56 -9.98
CA LYS A 92 2.04 20.93 -11.30
C LYS A 92 3.56 21.10 -11.32
N GLU A 93 4.13 21.74 -10.30
CA GLU A 93 5.59 21.85 -10.12
C GLU A 93 6.23 20.47 -9.96
N ALA A 94 5.53 19.53 -9.34
CA ALA A 94 5.96 18.15 -9.19
C ALA A 94 5.81 17.30 -10.48
N GLY A 95 5.31 17.90 -11.58
CA GLY A 95 5.20 17.27 -12.89
C GLY A 95 4.09 16.22 -13.01
N VAL A 96 3.14 16.21 -12.07
CA VAL A 96 2.01 15.27 -12.09
C VAL A 96 0.93 15.81 -13.04
N SER A 97 0.27 14.92 -13.77
CA SER A 97 -0.79 15.32 -14.72
C SER A 97 -1.93 16.05 -14.03
N GLU A 98 -2.38 17.13 -14.67
CA GLU A 98 -3.50 17.96 -14.24
C GLU A 98 -4.79 17.12 -14.18
N ASN A 99 -5.09 16.62 -12.98
CA ASN A 99 -6.31 15.85 -12.67
C ASN A 99 -7.07 16.55 -11.55
N CYS A 100 -8.37 16.26 -11.44
CA CYS A 100 -9.14 16.65 -10.27
C CYS A 100 -8.46 16.15 -8.98
N VAL A 101 -8.37 17.03 -7.99
CA VAL A 101 -7.69 16.72 -6.73
C VAL A 101 -8.69 16.52 -5.60
N VAL A 102 -8.23 15.82 -4.57
CA VAL A 102 -8.90 15.73 -3.28
C VAL A 102 -7.84 15.88 -2.20
N VAL A 103 -8.14 16.69 -1.21
CA VAL A 103 -7.25 16.91 -0.05
C VAL A 103 -7.84 16.14 1.11
N ALA A 104 -7.04 15.27 1.72
CA ALA A 104 -7.38 14.55 2.93
C ALA A 104 -6.54 15.08 4.09
N THR A 105 -7.18 15.50 5.18
CA THR A 105 -6.52 15.99 6.39
C THR A 105 -6.90 15.12 7.59
N CYS A 106 -5.96 14.89 8.51
CA CYS A 106 -6.22 14.26 9.81
C CYS A 106 -5.64 15.15 10.90
N PRO A 107 -6.49 15.97 11.55
CA PRO A 107 -6.06 16.86 12.62
C PRO A 107 -5.38 16.12 13.78
N ASN A 108 -5.82 14.90 14.11
CA ASN A 108 -5.31 14.14 15.24
C ASN A 108 -3.86 13.67 15.05
N GLU A 109 -3.45 13.42 13.81
CA GLU A 109 -2.06 13.08 13.46
C GLU A 109 -1.24 14.31 13.03
N GLY A 110 -1.89 15.46 12.81
CA GLY A 110 -1.26 16.64 12.21
C GLY A 110 -0.72 16.35 10.81
N LYS A 111 -1.39 15.47 10.05
CA LYS A 111 -0.97 15.05 8.70
C LYS A 111 -2.04 15.38 7.67
N TRP A 112 -1.59 15.49 6.43
CA TRP A 112 -2.46 15.63 5.27
C TRP A 112 -1.84 14.93 4.06
N ALA A 113 -2.65 14.74 3.02
CA ALA A 113 -2.27 14.09 1.78
C ALA A 113 -3.20 14.47 0.62
N VAL A 114 -2.76 14.19 -0.61
CA VAL A 114 -3.49 14.54 -1.84
C VAL A 114 -3.76 13.31 -2.69
N GLY A 115 -4.99 13.15 -3.15
CA GLY A 115 -5.38 12.14 -4.13
C GLY A 115 -5.69 12.76 -5.48
N LEU A 116 -5.24 12.15 -6.57
CA LEU A 116 -5.51 12.60 -7.94
C LEU A 116 -6.26 11.52 -8.72
N ALA A 117 -7.40 11.88 -9.32
CA ALA A 117 -8.13 11.00 -10.25
C ALA A 117 -9.23 11.74 -11.02
N GLY A 118 -9.56 11.27 -12.22
CA GLY A 118 -10.71 11.79 -12.97
C GLY A 118 -12.08 11.52 -12.31
N GLY A 119 -12.22 10.42 -11.58
CA GLY A 119 -13.47 10.03 -10.91
C GLY A 119 -13.47 10.25 -9.40
N TRP A 120 -14.60 10.69 -8.83
CA TRP A 120 -14.73 11.00 -7.40
C TRP A 120 -14.35 9.83 -6.47
N GLN A 121 -14.75 8.60 -6.80
CA GLN A 121 -14.39 7.41 -6.01
C GLN A 121 -12.89 7.09 -6.09
N GLY A 122 -12.30 7.25 -7.28
CA GLY A 122 -10.87 7.04 -7.48
C GLY A 122 -10.06 8.06 -6.70
N ARG A 123 -10.52 9.32 -6.67
CA ARG A 123 -9.93 10.41 -5.89
C ARG A 123 -9.89 10.04 -4.41
N GLU A 124 -11.01 9.67 -3.81
CA GLU A 124 -11.04 9.33 -2.38
C GLU A 124 -10.15 8.15 -2.04
N ARG A 125 -10.12 7.11 -2.89
CA ARG A 125 -9.25 5.95 -2.68
C ARG A 125 -7.79 6.35 -2.73
N ALA A 126 -7.39 7.17 -3.70
CA ALA A 126 -6.04 7.70 -3.80
C ALA A 126 -5.66 8.56 -2.59
N ALA A 127 -6.57 9.45 -2.15
CA ALA A 127 -6.36 10.26 -0.95
C ALA A 127 -6.15 9.40 0.30
N LYS A 128 -6.93 8.33 0.46
CA LYS A 128 -6.82 7.41 1.60
C LYS A 128 -5.47 6.68 1.62
N VAL A 129 -5.00 6.21 0.46
CA VAL A 129 -3.66 5.59 0.34
C VAL A 129 -2.55 6.61 0.62
N ALA A 130 -2.63 7.80 0.02
CA ALA A 130 -1.68 8.88 0.27
C ALA A 130 -1.65 9.26 1.75
N MET A 131 -2.81 9.29 2.40
CA MET A 131 -2.92 9.60 3.82
C MET A 131 -2.30 8.52 4.71
N ALA A 132 -2.53 7.25 4.37
CA ALA A 132 -1.88 6.14 5.03
C ALA A 132 -0.35 6.22 4.93
N LEU A 133 0.19 6.61 3.75
CA LEU A 133 1.63 6.84 3.57
C LEU A 133 2.14 7.99 4.46
N SER A 134 1.41 9.10 4.52
CA SER A 134 1.76 10.28 5.33
C SER A 134 1.87 9.93 6.83
N ILE A 135 0.94 9.11 7.33
CA ILE A 135 0.93 8.63 8.72
C ILE A 135 2.04 7.60 8.95
N ALA A 136 2.19 6.63 8.03
CA ALA A 136 3.22 5.60 8.11
C ALA A 136 4.63 6.19 8.18
N ALA A 137 4.89 7.27 7.43
CA ALA A 137 6.17 7.99 7.47
C ALA A 137 6.47 8.64 8.83
N GLY A 138 5.45 8.99 9.61
CA GLY A 138 5.60 9.52 10.96
C GLY A 138 5.59 8.48 12.07
N ALA A 139 5.18 7.24 11.80
CA ALA A 139 4.92 6.22 12.82
C ALA A 139 5.35 4.81 12.36
N PRO A 140 6.65 4.48 12.41
CA PRO A 140 7.18 3.21 11.91
C PRO A 140 6.57 1.98 12.61
N ASP A 141 6.28 2.07 13.92
CA ASP A 141 5.70 0.95 14.68
C ASP A 141 4.30 0.55 14.19
N ARG A 142 3.52 1.52 13.69
CA ARG A 142 2.18 1.28 13.12
C ARG A 142 2.31 0.75 11.69
N MET A 143 3.26 1.30 10.93
CA MET A 143 3.56 0.85 9.58
C MET A 143 3.91 -0.64 9.54
N GLU A 144 4.75 -1.15 10.44
CA GLU A 144 5.13 -2.58 10.43
C GLU A 144 3.94 -3.53 10.56
N LYS A 145 2.95 -3.17 11.39
CA LYS A 145 1.73 -3.97 11.57
C LYS A 145 0.87 -3.98 10.32
N VAL A 146 0.70 -2.81 9.70
CA VAL A 146 -0.10 -2.66 8.47
C VAL A 146 0.61 -3.32 7.28
N ALA A 147 1.92 -3.15 7.16
CA ALA A 147 2.73 -3.80 6.13
C ALA A 147 2.67 -5.34 6.22
N ALA A 148 2.49 -5.91 7.42
CA ALA A 148 2.31 -7.35 7.59
C ALA A 148 0.94 -7.85 7.09
N HIS A 149 -0.09 -7.01 7.11
CA HIS A 149 -1.44 -7.35 6.64
C HIS A 149 -1.65 -7.01 5.15
N TYR A 150 -0.98 -5.97 4.65
CA TYR A 150 -1.13 -5.46 3.28
C TYR A 150 0.23 -5.36 2.59
N PRO A 151 0.74 -6.47 2.01
CA PRO A 151 2.04 -6.49 1.35
C PRO A 151 2.11 -5.53 0.15
N GLU A 152 0.97 -5.27 -0.52
CA GLU A 152 0.88 -4.28 -1.60
C GLU A 152 1.15 -2.85 -1.12
N PHE A 153 0.72 -2.54 0.11
CA PHE A 153 1.01 -1.25 0.74
C PHE A 153 2.45 -1.18 1.23
N ALA A 154 3.00 -2.30 1.71
CA ALA A 154 4.42 -2.38 2.08
C ALA A 154 5.33 -2.10 0.87
N ALA A 155 5.03 -2.69 -0.29
CA ALA A 155 5.74 -2.43 -1.53
C ALA A 155 5.66 -0.94 -1.92
N LEU A 156 4.47 -0.34 -1.79
CA LEU A 156 4.26 1.09 -2.01
C LEU A 156 5.10 1.98 -1.06
N CYS A 157 5.20 1.61 0.23
CA CYS A 157 6.01 2.36 1.19
C CYS A 157 7.51 2.31 0.87
N VAL A 158 7.98 1.17 0.35
CA VAL A 158 9.38 1.01 -0.11
C VAL A 158 9.63 1.87 -1.34
N ASP A 159 8.73 1.84 -2.33
CA ASP A 159 8.82 2.64 -3.54
C ASP A 159 8.78 4.15 -3.24
N ALA A 160 7.91 4.55 -2.31
CA ALA A 160 7.81 5.93 -1.81
C ALA A 160 9.01 6.38 -0.96
N GLY A 161 9.98 5.51 -0.68
CA GLY A 161 11.15 5.79 0.15
C GLY A 161 10.86 5.97 1.64
N VAL A 162 9.65 5.58 2.09
CA VAL A 162 9.23 5.67 3.51
C VAL A 162 9.79 4.51 4.32
N MET A 163 9.93 3.34 3.69
CA MET A 163 10.43 2.13 4.33
C MET A 163 11.73 1.68 3.67
N THR A 164 12.77 1.45 4.48
CA THR A 164 13.94 0.72 3.98
C THR A 164 13.56 -0.74 3.80
N PRO A 165 13.80 -1.36 2.63
CA PRO A 165 13.50 -2.76 2.45
C PRO A 165 14.28 -3.55 3.50
N LYS A 166 13.56 -4.22 4.40
CA LYS A 166 14.18 -5.23 5.26
C LYS A 166 14.81 -6.24 4.30
N PRO A 167 16.11 -6.55 4.40
CA PRO A 167 16.73 -7.55 3.54
C PRO A 167 16.07 -8.90 3.81
N THR A 168 14.99 -9.18 3.10
CA THR A 168 14.42 -10.51 3.00
C THR A 168 15.48 -11.32 2.33
N ALA A 169 16.13 -12.20 3.10
CA ALA A 169 17.12 -13.12 2.61
C ALA A 169 16.61 -13.71 1.30
N THR A 170 17.22 -13.28 0.19
CA THR A 170 16.96 -13.84 -1.14
C THR A 170 16.97 -15.36 -0.95
N PRO A 171 15.92 -16.10 -1.30
CA PRO A 171 16.00 -17.55 -1.29
C PRO A 171 17.14 -17.88 -2.25
N SER A 172 18.29 -18.23 -1.66
CA SER A 172 19.52 -18.51 -2.38
C SER A 172 19.17 -19.60 -3.39
N GLY A 173 18.97 -19.18 -4.63
CA GLY A 173 18.62 -20.06 -5.72
C GLY A 173 19.69 -21.12 -5.78
N LYS A 174 19.34 -22.34 -5.40
CA LYS A 174 20.10 -23.52 -5.80
C LYS A 174 20.15 -23.44 -7.31
N GLY A 175 21.33 -23.11 -7.85
CA GLY A 175 21.54 -22.96 -9.29
C GLY A 175 20.99 -24.18 -10.05
N PRO A 176 20.70 -24.02 -11.36
CA PRO A 176 20.24 -25.12 -12.18
C PRO A 176 21.23 -26.27 -12.06
N ARG A 177 20.75 -27.41 -11.54
CA ARG A 177 21.49 -28.66 -11.59
C ARG A 177 21.62 -29.01 -13.07
N LEU A 178 22.79 -28.71 -13.63
CA LEU A 178 23.23 -29.19 -14.94
C LEU A 178 23.01 -30.70 -14.98
N TRP A 179 22.17 -31.12 -15.92
CA TRP A 179 21.91 -32.50 -16.26
C TRP A 179 23.09 -33.01 -17.09
N GLY A 180 24.03 -33.68 -16.44
CA GLY A 180 25.07 -34.52 -17.04
C GLY A 180 25.32 -35.67 -16.07
N THR A 181 24.91 -36.90 -16.41
CA THR A 181 25.84 -37.97 -16.85
C THR A 181 27.01 -38.05 -15.86
N ASP A 182 27.12 -39.05 -14.98
CA ASP A 182 27.35 -40.45 -15.34
C ASP A 182 27.08 -41.43 -14.19
N SER A 183 26.65 -42.63 -14.59
CA SER A 183 26.98 -43.95 -14.05
C SER A 183 26.29 -44.51 -12.77
N PRO A 184 25.74 -45.74 -12.86
CA PRO A 184 25.15 -46.49 -11.75
C PRO A 184 26.20 -47.37 -11.05
N SER A 185 26.12 -47.52 -9.72
CA SER A 185 26.62 -48.70 -8.99
C SER A 185 26.02 -48.75 -7.59
N ASP A 186 25.08 -49.69 -7.44
CA ASP A 186 24.77 -50.55 -6.30
C ASP A 186 24.72 -50.07 -4.82
N ALA A 187 23.50 -50.23 -4.28
CA ALA A 187 23.14 -50.88 -3.00
C ALA A 187 23.16 -50.05 -1.68
N PRO A 188 22.51 -50.54 -0.59
CA PRO A 188 21.09 -50.88 -0.48
C PRO A 188 20.38 -50.23 0.75
N ALA A 189 19.05 -50.36 0.75
CA ALA A 189 18.07 -49.84 1.71
C ALA A 189 18.24 -50.27 3.19
N LYS A 190 17.95 -49.33 4.12
CA LYS A 190 17.16 -49.45 5.40
C LYS A 190 16.73 -48.02 5.78
N GLY A 191 15.47 -47.64 5.97
CA GLY A 191 14.56 -48.11 7.02
C GLY A 191 14.45 -47.04 8.11
N GLY A 192 13.34 -46.29 8.19
CA GLY A 192 13.11 -45.31 9.25
C GLY A 192 11.79 -44.55 9.13
N LYS A 193 10.75 -45.04 9.81
CA LYS A 193 9.46 -44.38 10.05
C LYS A 193 9.58 -43.42 11.24
N ALA A 194 8.96 -42.25 11.17
CA ALA A 194 8.26 -41.52 12.26
C ALA A 194 7.82 -40.16 11.68
N SER A 195 6.54 -39.86 11.46
CA SER A 195 5.44 -39.69 12.44
C SER A 195 5.77 -38.65 13.50
N GLY A 196 5.23 -37.44 13.33
CA GLY A 196 5.31 -36.37 14.32
C GLY A 196 4.44 -35.18 13.90
N HIS A 197 3.12 -35.36 13.97
CA HIS A 197 2.15 -34.26 14.05
C HIS A 197 2.43 -33.46 15.34
N LEU A 198 2.64 -32.15 15.23
CA LEU A 198 2.57 -31.24 16.37
C LEU A 198 1.68 -30.06 15.98
N TRP A 199 0.38 -30.24 16.23
CA TRP A 199 -0.58 -29.15 16.36
C TRP A 199 -0.46 -28.63 17.79
N GLY A 200 0.19 -27.49 17.96
CA GLY A 200 0.27 -26.78 19.23
C GLY A 200 -0.70 -25.60 19.24
N ALA A 201 -1.88 -25.82 19.81
CA ALA A 201 -2.85 -24.80 20.14
C ALA A 201 -2.28 -23.84 21.21
N GLY A 202 -2.32 -22.53 20.94
CA GLY A 202 -1.94 -21.47 21.88
C GLY A 202 -3.12 -20.52 22.07
N ALA A 203 -3.71 -20.59 23.26
CA ALA A 203 -4.96 -19.97 23.66
C ALA A 203 -4.98 -18.43 23.57
N CYS A 204 -6.10 -17.91 23.06
CA CYS A 204 -6.57 -16.55 23.29
C CYS A 204 -7.18 -16.48 24.69
N ALA A 205 -6.69 -15.58 25.55
CA ALA A 205 -7.30 -15.30 26.84
C ALA A 205 -7.13 -13.83 27.24
N GLY A 206 -8.27 -13.14 27.29
CA GLY A 206 -8.57 -12.01 28.19
C GLY A 206 -7.86 -10.68 27.91
N ALA A 207 -8.43 -9.52 28.20
CA ALA A 207 -9.70 -9.21 28.82
C ALA A 207 -10.09 -7.78 28.42
N CYS A 208 -11.38 -7.60 28.20
CA CYS A 208 -12.06 -6.32 28.12
C CYS A 208 -12.11 -5.69 29.52
N GLY A 209 -11.48 -4.53 29.68
CA GLY A 209 -11.62 -3.67 30.86
C GLY A 209 -12.19 -2.33 30.43
N GLY A 210 -13.50 -2.15 30.64
CA GLY A 210 -14.20 -0.89 30.43
C GLY A 210 -13.83 0.15 31.48
N GLY A 211 -13.72 1.41 31.04
CA GLY A 211 -13.60 2.57 31.90
C GLY A 211 -14.54 3.66 31.43
N SER A 212 -15.75 3.68 31.98
CA SER A 212 -16.65 4.83 31.90
C SER A 212 -16.23 5.86 32.95
N GLY A 213 -15.82 7.04 32.50
CA GLY A 213 -15.58 8.21 33.34
C GLY A 213 -16.35 9.40 32.78
N GLY A 214 -17.55 9.63 33.31
CA GLY A 214 -18.32 10.84 33.06
C GLY A 214 -17.81 12.00 33.91
N GLY A 215 -17.94 13.22 33.40
CA GLY A 215 -17.64 14.43 34.15
C GLY A 215 -17.85 15.69 33.34
N CYS A 216 -19.08 16.18 33.27
CA CYS A 216 -19.49 17.53 33.66
C CYS A 216 -21.01 17.71 33.47
#